data_AF-A0A9J6FKQ3-F1
#
_entry.id   AF-A0A9J6FKQ3-F1
#
_cell.length_a   1.000
_cell.length_b   1.000
_cell.length_c   1.000
_cell.angle_alpha   90.00
_cell.angle_beta   90.00
_cell.angle_gamma   90.00
#
_symmetry.space_group_name_H-M   'P 1'
#
loop_
_entity.id
_entity.type
_entity.pdbx_description
1 polymer ?
#
loop_
_entity_poly.entity_id
_entity_poly.type
_entity_poly.pdbx_seq_one_letter_code
_entity_poly.pdbx_strand_id
1 'polypeptide(L)'
;MPALYMPQEEGDRQGVLHKLQSLIPESHKDANTTLYGSSCNGFGLARCDLDICLTFNSSKDGNDISHVRMIKYLARKFHKHPELHEVIAITNAKVSIIKLFLVPSGLEADISLYNGTVAATIQDF
;
A
#
# COMPACT_ATOMS: atom_id res chain seq x y z
N MET A 1 -7.37 14.33 -25.79
CA MET A 1 -7.75 12.92 -25.58
C MET A 1 -7.75 12.69 -24.08
N PRO A 2 -8.91 12.61 -23.39
CA PRO A 2 -8.92 12.30 -21.96
C PRO A 2 -8.58 10.81 -21.78
N ALA A 3 -7.87 10.50 -20.70
CA ALA A 3 -7.50 9.13 -20.34
C ALA A 3 -8.77 8.24 -20.32
N LEU A 4 -8.77 7.18 -21.11
CA LEU A 4 -9.83 6.18 -21.13
C LEU A 4 -9.84 5.48 -19.77
N TYR A 5 -10.79 5.86 -18.92
CA TYR A 5 -11.15 5.13 -17.71
C TYR A 5 -11.48 3.68 -18.10
N MET A 6 -10.66 2.72 -17.65
CA MET A 6 -10.86 1.30 -17.91
C MET A 6 -11.41 0.64 -16.64
N PRO A 7 -12.70 0.24 -16.60
CA PRO A 7 -13.31 -0.40 -15.43
C PRO A 7 -12.58 -1.66 -14.94
N GLN A 8 -11.81 -2.29 -15.82
CA GLN A 8 -10.98 -3.46 -15.50
C GLN A 8 -9.83 -3.09 -14.54
N GLU A 9 -9.23 -1.90 -14.70
CA GLU A 9 -8.15 -1.43 -13.82
C GLU A 9 -8.64 -1.18 -12.38
N GLU A 10 -9.91 -0.79 -12.19
CA GLU A 10 -10.46 -0.54 -10.85
C GLU A 10 -10.79 -1.86 -10.12
N GLY A 11 -11.27 -2.86 -10.86
CA GLY A 11 -11.37 -4.24 -10.36
C GLY A 11 -10.00 -4.81 -9.98
N ASP A 12 -8.97 -4.52 -10.79
CA ASP A 12 -7.59 -4.93 -10.52
C ASP A 12 -7.01 -4.22 -9.28
N ARG A 13 -7.33 -2.93 -9.05
CA ARG A 13 -6.90 -2.16 -7.87
C ARG A 13 -7.45 -2.74 -6.57
N GLN A 14 -8.75 -3.03 -6.51
CA GLN A 14 -9.36 -3.61 -5.32
C GLN A 14 -8.85 -5.06 -5.10
N GLY A 15 -8.65 -5.81 -6.18
CA GLY A 15 -8.03 -7.14 -6.14
C GLY A 15 -6.60 -7.11 -5.59
N VAL A 16 -5.81 -6.10 -5.98
CA VAL A 16 -4.46 -5.87 -5.45
C VAL A 16 -4.49 -5.58 -3.95
N LEU A 17 -5.38 -4.70 -3.47
CA LEU A 17 -5.50 -4.42 -2.04
C LEU A 17 -5.82 -5.69 -1.26
N HIS A 18 -6.84 -6.44 -1.68
CA HIS A 18 -7.25 -7.67 -1.01
C HIS A 18 -6.11 -8.70 -1.01
N LYS A 19 -5.39 -8.83 -2.14
CA LYS A 19 -4.23 -9.72 -2.21
C LYS A 19 -3.14 -9.25 -1.24
N LEU A 20 -2.74 -7.98 -1.28
CA LEU A 20 -1.70 -7.44 -0.40
C LEU A 20 -2.05 -7.67 1.07
N GLN A 21 -3.31 -7.44 1.45
CA GLN A 21 -3.79 -7.66 2.81
C GLN A 21 -3.70 -9.13 3.22
N SER A 22 -3.97 -10.07 2.31
CA SER A 22 -3.76 -11.51 2.55
C SER A 22 -2.29 -11.93 2.71
N LEU A 23 -1.33 -11.10 2.26
CA LEU A 23 0.10 -11.34 2.40
C LEU A 23 0.66 -10.78 3.71
N ILE A 24 -0.11 -9.98 4.43
CA ILE A 24 0.28 -9.46 5.74
C ILE A 24 0.34 -10.63 6.73
N PRO A 25 1.42 -10.76 7.53
CA PRO A 25 1.55 -11.86 8.47
C PRO A 25 0.38 -11.93 9.45
N GLU A 26 -0.02 -13.16 9.81
CA GLU A 26 -1.08 -13.47 10.78
C GLU A 26 -0.94 -12.72 12.13
N SER A 27 0.30 -12.38 12.53
CA SER A 27 0.57 -11.60 13.74
C SER A 27 0.15 -10.13 13.65
N HIS A 28 -0.30 -9.67 12.47
CA HIS A 28 -0.74 -8.30 12.19
C HIS A 28 -2.07 -8.31 11.41
N LYS A 29 -3.00 -9.18 11.80
CA LYS A 29 -4.36 -9.25 11.22
C LYS A 29 -5.20 -8.00 11.42
N ASP A 30 -4.79 -7.17 12.38
CA ASP A 30 -5.36 -5.86 12.62
C ASP A 30 -4.90 -4.81 11.61
N ALA A 31 -4.01 -5.17 10.67
CA ALA A 31 -3.60 -4.28 9.60
C ALA A 31 -4.76 -3.99 8.63
N ASN A 32 -4.90 -2.72 8.28
CA ASN A 32 -5.84 -2.22 7.30
C ASN A 32 -5.08 -1.54 6.16
N THR A 33 -5.50 -1.75 4.92
CA THR A 33 -4.85 -1.20 3.72
C THR A 33 -5.82 -0.32 2.96
N THR A 34 -5.41 0.91 2.68
CA THR A 34 -6.24 1.92 2.01
C THR A 34 -5.48 2.51 0.83
N LEU A 35 -6.10 2.52 -0.35
CA LEU A 35 -5.55 3.26 -1.50
C LEU A 35 -5.69 4.75 -1.25
N TYR A 36 -4.69 5.52 -1.68
CA TYR A 36 -4.72 6.98 -1.63
C TYR A 36 -4.01 7.57 -2.86
N GLY A 37 -3.79 8.87 -2.87
CA GLY A 37 -3.01 9.52 -3.95
C GLY A 37 -3.71 9.47 -5.30
N SER A 38 -2.94 9.54 -6.40
CA SER A 38 -3.50 9.56 -7.76
C SER A 38 -4.26 8.28 -8.14
N SER A 39 -4.14 7.23 -7.33
CA SER A 39 -4.87 5.98 -7.49
C SER A 39 -6.38 6.08 -7.21
N CYS A 40 -6.86 7.12 -6.55
CA CYS A 40 -8.28 7.30 -6.20
C CYS A 40 -8.99 8.41 -7.01
N ASN A 41 -8.27 9.15 -7.84
CA ASN A 41 -8.72 10.49 -8.25
C ASN A 41 -9.33 10.52 -9.66
N GLY A 42 -9.37 9.39 -10.37
CA GLY A 42 -9.81 9.34 -11.79
C GLY A 42 -8.88 10.08 -12.78
N PHE A 43 -7.74 10.62 -12.30
CA PHE A 43 -6.69 11.26 -13.10
C PHE A 43 -5.45 10.39 -13.29
N GLY A 44 -5.42 9.19 -12.70
CA GLY A 44 -4.36 8.22 -12.93
C GLY A 44 -4.36 7.82 -14.40
N LEU A 45 -3.29 8.14 -15.11
CA LEU A 45 -3.02 7.53 -16.41
C LEU A 45 -2.97 6.01 -16.23
N ALA A 46 -3.34 5.25 -17.27
CA ALA A 46 -3.15 3.80 -17.28
C ALA A 46 -1.71 3.48 -16.82
N ARG A 47 -1.55 2.57 -15.85
CA ARG A 47 -0.29 2.21 -15.18
C ARG A 47 0.32 3.19 -14.15
N CYS A 48 -0.44 4.12 -13.58
CA CYS A 48 0.06 4.91 -12.46
C CYS A 48 0.35 4.03 -11.22
N ASP A 49 1.45 4.32 -10.52
CA ASP A 49 1.85 3.66 -9.26
C ASP A 49 0.70 3.66 -8.24
N LEU A 50 0.57 2.54 -7.52
CA LEU A 50 -0.43 2.34 -6.47
C LEU A 50 0.09 2.84 -5.13
N ASP A 51 -0.43 3.98 -4.68
CA ASP A 51 -0.18 4.50 -3.34
C ASP A 51 -1.07 3.80 -2.32
N ILE A 52 -0.47 2.99 -1.45
CA ILE A 52 -1.17 2.22 -0.41
C ILE A 52 -0.72 2.69 0.98
N CYS A 53 -1.67 3.02 1.83
CA CYS A 53 -1.44 3.32 3.24
C CYS A 53 -1.83 2.12 4.07
N LEU A 54 -0.92 1.68 4.93
CA LEU A 54 -1.14 0.62 5.89
C LEU A 54 -1.25 1.21 7.30
N THR A 55 -2.34 0.87 7.99
CA THR A 55 -2.61 1.23 9.39
C THR A 55 -2.90 -0.04 10.18
N PHE A 56 -2.92 0.04 11.50
CA PHE A 56 -3.27 -1.09 12.36
C PHE A 56 -4.37 -0.68 13.32
N ASN A 57 -5.41 -1.49 13.48
CA ASN A 57 -6.51 -1.18 14.40
C ASN A 57 -6.06 -1.13 15.87
N SER A 58 -4.92 -1.75 16.21
CA SER A 58 -4.31 -1.64 17.53
C SER A 58 -3.68 -0.27 17.83
N SER A 59 -3.50 0.58 16.83
CA SER A 59 -2.86 1.89 17.00
C SER A 59 -3.57 2.97 16.17
N LYS A 60 -4.02 4.03 16.86
CA LYS A 60 -4.84 5.11 16.27
C LYS A 60 -4.06 5.98 15.29
N ASP A 61 -2.78 6.22 15.55
CA ASP A 61 -1.95 7.17 14.80
C ASP A 61 -0.55 6.62 14.46
N GLY A 62 -0.23 5.39 14.87
CA GLY A 62 1.03 4.74 14.57
C GLY A 62 2.21 5.23 15.39
N ASN A 63 2.02 6.16 16.33
CA ASN A 63 3.12 6.79 17.09
C ASN A 63 3.84 5.81 18.02
N ASP A 64 3.17 4.74 18.44
CA ASP A 64 3.72 3.62 19.21
C ASP A 64 4.47 2.59 18.34
N ILE A 65 4.39 2.72 17.01
CA ILE A 65 4.99 1.80 16.05
C ILE A 65 6.27 2.41 15.45
N SER A 66 7.36 1.65 15.52
CA SER A 66 8.58 2.01 14.80
C SER A 66 8.40 1.78 13.29
N HIS A 67 8.01 2.83 12.58
CA HIS A 67 7.71 2.81 11.15
C HIS A 67 8.85 2.18 10.33
N VAL A 68 10.10 2.59 10.57
CA VAL A 68 11.29 2.04 9.90
C VAL A 68 11.44 0.53 10.14
N ARG A 69 11.24 0.06 11.38
CA ARG A 69 11.36 -1.37 11.70
C ARG A 69 10.23 -2.17 11.05
N MET A 70 9.01 -1.64 11.07
CA MET A 70 7.84 -2.26 10.46
C MET A 70 7.98 -2.36 8.94
N ILE A 71 8.37 -1.27 8.26
CA ILE A 71 8.65 -1.26 6.82
C ILE A 71 9.70 -2.30 6.45
N LYS A 72 10.83 -2.35 7.18
CA LYS A 72 11.86 -3.38 6.95
C LYS A 72 11.34 -4.80 7.19
N TYR A 73 10.52 -4.99 8.21
CA TYR A 73 9.94 -6.30 8.54
C TYR A 73 8.99 -6.78 7.43
N LEU A 74 8.04 -5.95 7.03
CA LEU A 74 7.07 -6.24 5.97
C LEU A 74 7.78 -6.46 4.63
N ALA A 75 8.76 -5.63 4.26
CA ALA A 75 9.53 -5.82 3.04
C ALA A 75 10.22 -7.20 2.99
N ARG A 76 10.81 -7.66 4.11
CA ARG A 76 11.40 -9.02 4.18
C ARG A 76 10.37 -10.14 4.05
N LYS A 77 9.12 -9.91 4.43
CA LYS A 77 8.02 -10.87 4.27
C LYS A 77 7.53 -10.88 2.83
N PHE A 78 7.29 -9.71 2.27
CA PHE A 78 6.89 -9.52 0.88
C PHE A 78 7.91 -10.07 -0.12
N HIS A 79 9.20 -9.93 0.16
CA HIS A 79 10.27 -10.50 -0.68
C HIS A 79 10.22 -12.03 -0.83
N LYS A 80 9.47 -12.74 0.02
CA LYS A 80 9.31 -14.20 -0.07
C LYS A 80 8.11 -14.62 -0.91
N HIS A 81 7.27 -13.69 -1.34
CA HIS A 81 6.08 -14.00 -2.12
C HIS A 81 6.39 -14.00 -3.63
N PRO A 82 6.03 -15.08 -4.36
CA PRO A 82 6.39 -15.23 -5.77
C PRO A 82 5.66 -14.26 -6.71
N GLU A 83 4.59 -13.61 -6.23
CA GLU A 83 3.82 -12.63 -6.99
C GLU A 83 4.31 -11.18 -6.77
N LEU A 84 5.27 -10.98 -5.86
CA LEU A 84 5.85 -9.68 -5.53
C LEU A 84 7.30 -9.62 -5.98
N HIS A 85 7.60 -8.70 -6.88
CA HIS A 85 8.94 -8.46 -7.40
C HIS A 85 9.46 -7.09 -6.98
N GLU A 86 10.77 -6.90 -7.11
CA GLU A 86 11.43 -5.60 -6.87
C GLU A 86 11.09 -4.97 -5.50
N VAL A 87 10.87 -5.81 -4.48
CA VAL A 87 10.51 -5.34 -3.14
C VAL A 87 11.68 -4.63 -2.48
N ILE A 88 11.57 -3.30 -2.34
CA ILE A 88 12.60 -2.42 -1.79
C ILE A 88 12.04 -1.61 -0.62
N ALA A 89 12.72 -1.67 0.52
CA ALA A 89 12.44 -0.81 1.67
C ALA A 89 13.23 0.49 1.57
N ILE A 90 12.55 1.62 1.45
CA ILE A 90 13.14 2.96 1.41
C ILE A 90 12.89 3.62 2.77
N THR A 91 13.87 3.57 3.68
CA THR A 91 13.70 4.05 5.06
C THR A 91 14.46 5.33 5.40
N ASN A 92 15.28 5.84 4.48
CA ASN A 92 16.13 7.02 4.72
C ASN A 92 15.47 8.32 4.22
N ALA A 93 14.23 8.25 3.76
CA ALA A 93 13.44 9.39 3.30
C ALA A 93 12.55 9.95 4.42
N LYS A 94 11.92 11.12 4.17
CA LYS A 94 10.97 11.76 5.11
C LYS A 94 9.81 10.83 5.48
N VAL A 95 9.37 10.01 4.54
CA VAL A 95 8.38 8.94 4.74
C VAL A 95 9.04 7.63 4.36
N SER A 96 9.03 6.66 5.27
CA SER A 96 9.52 5.32 4.98
C SER A 96 8.47 4.54 4.20
N ILE A 97 8.86 3.95 3.07
CA ILE A 97 7.95 3.20 2.20
C ILE A 97 8.53 1.85 1.78
N ILE A 98 7.66 0.95 1.33
CA ILE A 98 8.03 -0.24 0.56
C ILE A 98 7.59 0.00 -0.87
N LYS A 99 8.53 0.01 -1.81
CA LYS A 99 8.24 -0.02 -3.24
C LYS A 99 8.28 -1.46 -3.71
N LEU A 100 7.30 -1.88 -4.51
CA LEU A 100 7.24 -3.24 -5.07
C LEU A 100 6.48 -3.29 -6.40
N PHE A 101 6.65 -4.40 -7.12
CA PHE A 101 5.92 -4.70 -8.36
C PHE A 101 5.03 -5.93 -8.18
N LEU A 102 3.76 -5.81 -8.56
CA LEU A 102 2.76 -6.88 -8.52
C LEU A 102 2.65 -7.54 -9.90
N VAL A 103 3.14 -8.77 -10.01
CA VAL A 103 3.15 -9.50 -11.29
C VAL A 103 1.75 -9.73 -11.86
N PRO A 104 0.72 -10.11 -11.07
CA PRO A 104 -0.60 -10.41 -11.63
C PRO A 104 -1.29 -9.22 -12.31
N SER A 105 -1.11 -8.01 -11.78
CA SER A 105 -1.70 -6.77 -12.32
C SER A 105 -0.73 -5.98 -13.21
N GLY A 106 0.57 -6.26 -13.11
CA GLY A 106 1.61 -5.50 -13.81
C GLY A 106 1.79 -4.07 -13.27
N LEU A 107 1.41 -3.82 -12.02
CA LEU A 107 1.41 -2.49 -11.39
C LEU A 107 2.52 -2.37 -10.33
N GLU A 108 3.14 -1.18 -10.27
CA GLU A 108 3.99 -0.78 -9.16
C GLU A 108 3.13 -0.30 -7.98
N ALA A 109 3.61 -0.53 -6.76
CA ALA A 109 2.96 -0.06 -5.54
C ALA A 109 3.95 0.48 -4.51
N ASP A 110 3.59 1.61 -3.92
CA ASP A 110 4.29 2.26 -2.83
C ASP A 110 3.46 2.16 -1.55
N ILE A 111 3.96 1.41 -0.57
CA ILE A 111 3.29 1.15 0.70
C ILE A 111 3.92 2.00 1.79
N SER A 112 3.13 2.92 2.35
CA SER A 112 3.49 3.76 3.49
C SER A 112 2.73 3.35 4.75
N LEU A 113 3.21 3.80 5.91
CA LEU A 113 2.53 3.61 7.20
C LEU A 113 1.94 4.93 7.68
N TYR A 114 0.69 4.89 8.16
CA TYR A 114 0.01 6.04 8.78
C TYR A 114 0.19 7.36 8.02
N ASN A 115 -0.08 7.34 6.71
CA ASN A 115 -0.08 8.56 5.92
C ASN A 115 -1.12 9.54 6.50
N GLY A 116 -0.70 10.77 6.80
CA GLY A 116 -1.54 11.76 7.48
C GLY A 116 -2.86 12.07 6.77
N THR A 117 -2.92 11.98 5.43
CA THR A 117 -4.16 12.19 4.67
C THR A 117 -5.16 11.06 4.91
N VAL A 118 -4.68 9.81 4.98
CA VAL A 118 -5.54 8.63 5.20
C VAL A 118 -5.89 8.47 6.68
N ALA A 119 -4.91 8.68 7.56
CA ALA A 119 -5.10 8.59 9.00
C ALA A 119 -6.16 9.58 9.50
N ALA A 120 -6.23 10.79 8.92
CA ALA A 120 -7.29 11.75 9.22
C ALA A 120 -8.69 11.22 8.84
N THR A 121 -8.85 10.60 7.68
CA THR A 121 -10.13 10.05 7.21
C THR A 121 -10.63 8.88 8.07
N ILE A 122 -9.73 8.08 8.63
CA ILE A 122 -10.09 6.95 9.51
C ILE A 122 -10.47 7.44 10.92
N GLN A 123 -9.97 8.60 11.36
CA GLN A 123 -10.26 9.16 12.69
C GLN A 123 -11.60 9.91 12.78
N ASP A 124 -12.29 10.13 11.65
CA ASP A 124 -13.61 10.77 11.60
C ASP A 124 -14.80 9.78 11.77
N PHE A 125 -14.53 8.53 12.15
CA PHE A 125 -15.53 7.50 12.48
C PHE A 125 -15.39 6.95 13.89
#